data_AF-A0A7W0NB72-F1
#
_entry.id   AF-A0A7W0NB72-F1
#
_cell.length_a   1.000
_cell.length_b   1.000
_cell.length_c   1.000
_cell.angle_alpha   90.00
_cell.angle_beta   90.00
_cell.angle_gamma   90.00
#
_symmetry.space_group_name_H-M   'P 1'
#
loop_
_entity.id
_entity.type
_entity.pdbx_description
1 polymer ?
#
loop_
_entity_poly.entity_id
_entity_poly.type
_entity_poly.pdbx_seq_one_letter_code
_entity_poly.pdbx_strand_id
1 'polypeptide(L)'
;MADLEQMDPLSGTEIVSPTVRTIISHLCQDPCHTYGAVLEWCETRNDCCYAVLCPGCSAQFLVDDEELAELRRWTTSEGHALVCGVQWE
;
A
#
# COMPACT_ATOMS: atom_id res chain seq x y z
N MET A 1 27.49 -6.08 23.34
CA MET A 1 28.17 -5.23 22.34
C MET A 1 27.44 -5.45 21.02
N ALA A 2 26.72 -4.41 20.60
CA ALA A 2 25.95 -4.17 19.36
C ALA A 2 25.25 -5.35 18.65
N ASP A 3 23.91 -5.29 18.61
CA ASP A 3 23.12 -5.27 17.36
C ASP A 3 21.69 -4.87 17.79
N LEU A 4 21.44 -3.58 18.01
CA LEU A 4 20.66 -2.75 17.09
C LEU A 4 19.48 -3.54 16.51
N GLU A 5 18.42 -3.68 17.30
CA GLU A 5 17.11 -4.08 16.76
C GLU A 5 16.77 -3.07 15.68
N GLN A 6 17.01 -3.49 14.44
CA GLN A 6 16.60 -2.79 13.25
C GLN A 6 15.10 -2.68 13.34
N MET A 7 14.63 -1.49 13.74
CA MET A 7 13.24 -1.12 13.67
C MET A 7 12.87 -1.05 12.19
N ASP A 8 12.53 -2.20 11.61
CA ASP A 8 11.91 -2.25 10.31
C ASP A 8 10.55 -1.52 10.46
N PRO A 9 10.31 -0.40 9.77
CA PRO A 9 9.05 0.36 9.87
C PRO A 9 7.84 -0.40 9.27
N LEU A 10 7.99 -1.71 9.07
CA LEU A 10 7.00 -2.65 8.59
C LEU A 10 6.56 -3.64 9.69
N SER A 11 7.18 -3.62 10.89
CA SER A 11 6.92 -4.62 11.94
C SER A 11 5.63 -4.42 12.74
N GLY A 12 4.90 -3.31 12.55
CA GLY A 12 3.65 -3.02 13.28
C GLY A 12 2.39 -3.68 12.70
N THR A 13 2.44 -4.13 11.44
CA THR A 13 1.33 -4.82 10.77
C THR A 13 1.96 -5.88 9.88
N GLU A 14 1.75 -7.16 10.18
CA GLU A 14 2.22 -8.26 9.34
C GLU A 14 1.60 -8.10 7.94
N ILE A 15 2.32 -7.45 7.02
CA ILE A 15 1.97 -7.42 5.60
C ILE A 15 2.23 -8.83 5.09
N VAL A 16 1.16 -9.59 4.88
CA VAL A 16 1.26 -10.99 4.47
C VAL A 16 1.44 -11.08 2.96
N SER A 17 0.81 -10.17 2.20
CA SER A 17 0.82 -10.23 0.74
C SER A 17 2.08 -9.59 0.13
N PRO A 18 2.82 -10.31 -0.75
CA PRO A 18 4.02 -9.78 -1.37
C PRO A 18 3.73 -8.58 -2.30
N THR A 19 2.55 -8.56 -2.93
CA THR A 19 2.05 -7.44 -3.73
C THR A 19 1.89 -6.19 -2.87
N VAL A 20 1.21 -6.31 -1.72
CA VAL A 20 0.97 -5.23 -0.76
C VAL A 20 2.29 -4.64 -0.27
N ARG A 21 3.25 -5.50 0.08
CA ARG A 21 4.60 -5.07 0.46
C ARG A 21 5.31 -4.30 -0.65
N THR A 22 5.18 -4.74 -1.90
CA THR A 22 5.78 -4.08 -3.06
C THR A 22 5.16 -2.69 -3.28
N ILE A 23 3.83 -2.59 -3.16
CA ILE A 23 3.09 -1.32 -3.30
C ILE A 23 3.50 -0.35 -2.20
N ILE A 24 3.51 -0.80 -0.93
CA ILE A 24 3.91 0.03 0.21
C ILE A 24 5.35 0.50 0.06
N SER A 25 6.28 -0.42 -0.27
CA SER A 25 7.68 -0.05 -0.51
C SER A 25 7.79 1.00 -1.61
N HIS A 26 7.02 0.86 -2.69
CA HIS A 26 7.04 1.84 -3.78
C HIS A 26 6.50 3.20 -3.36
N LEU A 27 5.38 3.24 -2.63
CA LEU A 27 4.71 4.47 -2.20
C LEU A 27 5.48 5.19 -1.08
N CYS A 28 6.20 4.45 -0.24
CA CYS A 28 6.98 4.97 0.88
C CYS A 28 8.46 5.20 0.56
N GLN A 29 8.94 4.82 -0.63
CA GLN A 29 10.31 5.11 -1.07
C GLN A 29 10.38 6.40 -1.89
N ASP A 30 11.49 7.11 -1.75
CA ASP A 30 11.88 8.18 -2.67
C ASP A 30 12.08 7.63 -4.09
N PRO A 31 11.68 8.37 -5.14
CA PRO A 31 11.20 9.76 -5.12
C PRO A 31 9.68 9.92 -4.96
N CYS A 32 8.94 8.83 -4.72
CA CYS A 32 7.47 8.88 -4.73
C CYS A 32 6.91 9.45 -3.43
N HIS A 33 7.30 8.87 -2.28
CA HIS A 33 6.87 9.24 -0.92
C HIS A 33 5.48 9.91 -0.86
N THR A 34 4.45 9.16 -1.25
CA THR A 34 3.10 9.70 -1.49
C THR A 34 2.02 8.69 -1.12
N TYR A 35 0.77 9.17 -1.05
CA TYR A 35 -0.41 8.32 -1.02
C TYR A 35 -0.79 7.88 -2.44
N GLY A 36 -0.96 6.57 -2.64
CA GLY A 36 -1.50 6.00 -3.87
C GLY A 36 -3.01 6.14 -3.92
N ALA A 37 -3.56 6.53 -5.07
CA ALA A 37 -5.00 6.60 -5.29
C ALA A 37 -5.54 5.20 -5.62
N VAL A 38 -6.65 4.81 -5.02
CA VAL A 38 -7.30 3.53 -5.34
C VAL A 38 -8.41 3.75 -6.36
N LEU A 39 -8.35 2.99 -7.44
CA LEU A 39 -9.35 2.92 -8.49
C LEU A 39 -10.09 1.59 -8.36
N GLU A 40 -11.41 1.65 -8.45
CA GLU A 40 -12.30 0.50 -8.48
C GLU A 40 -12.95 0.40 -9.87
N TRP A 41 -12.90 -0.78 -10.47
CA TRP A 41 -13.58 -1.12 -11.72
C TRP A 41 -14.45 -2.34 -11.54
N CYS A 42 -15.74 -2.12 -11.32
CA CYS A 42 -16.74 -3.20 -11.30
C CYS A 42 -17.36 -3.39 -12.68
N GLU A 43 -17.13 -4.55 -13.30
CA GLU A 43 -17.88 -4.95 -14.49
C GLU A 43 -19.30 -5.43 -14.09
N THR A 44 -20.28 -5.30 -15.00
CA THR A 44 -21.72 -5.62 -14.81
C THR A 44 -22.00 -7.03 -14.27
N ARG A 45 -20.98 -7.90 -14.19
CA ARG A 45 -21.05 -9.28 -13.70
C ARG A 45 -20.59 -9.47 -12.25
N ASN A 46 -20.54 -8.39 -11.46
CA ASN A 46 -20.15 -8.44 -10.05
C ASN A 46 -18.69 -8.86 -9.84
N ASP A 47 -17.83 -8.55 -10.81
CA ASP A 47 -16.39 -8.71 -10.73
C ASP A 47 -15.79 -7.31 -10.61
N CYS A 48 -15.38 -6.95 -9.39
CA CYS A 48 -14.77 -5.68 -9.08
C CYS A 48 -13.27 -5.88 -9.01
N CYS A 49 -12.54 -5.25 -9.92
CA CYS A 49 -11.09 -5.17 -9.87
C CYS A 49 -10.69 -3.88 -9.17
N TYR A 50 -9.59 -3.92 -8.41
CA TYR A 50 -9.02 -2.74 -7.79
C TYR A 50 -7.62 -2.49 -8.34
N ALA A 51 -7.26 -1.23 -8.45
CA ALA A 51 -5.92 -0.81 -8.82
C ALA A 51 -5.44 0.34 -7.94
N VAL A 52 -4.17 0.29 -7.55
CA VAL A 52 -3.49 1.37 -6.84
C VAL A 52 -2.64 2.14 -7.86
N LEU A 53 -2.89 3.44 -7.99
CA LEU A 53 -2.15 4.37 -8.82
C LEU A 53 -1.20 5.21 -7.96
N CYS A 54 0.09 5.20 -8.28
CA CYS A 54 1.06 6.12 -7.69
C CYS A 54 1.01 7.48 -8.43
N PRO A 55 0.65 8.59 -7.76
CA PRO A 55 0.60 9.91 -8.41
C PRO A 55 1.99 10.47 -8.77
N GLY A 56 3.06 9.99 -8.11
CA GLY A 56 4.42 10.46 -8.39
C GLY A 56 5.01 9.94 -9.70
N CYS A 57 4.73 8.68 -10.06
CA CYS A 57 5.34 8.03 -11.22
C CYS A 57 4.31 7.42 -12.20
N SER A 58 3.01 7.50 -11.89
CA SER A 58 1.90 6.89 -12.65
C SER A 58 1.96 5.36 -12.74
N ALA A 59 2.72 4.69 -11.86
CA ALA A 59 2.70 3.24 -11.75
C ALA A 59 1.32 2.75 -11.28
N GLN A 60 0.87 1.64 -11.85
CA GLN A 60 -0.41 1.00 -11.55
C GLN A 60 -0.16 -0.41 -11.05
N PHE A 61 -0.79 -0.75 -9.93
CA PHE A 61 -0.70 -2.07 -9.32
C PHE A 61 -2.11 -2.64 -9.19
N LEU A 62 -2.37 -3.75 -9.87
CA LEU A 62 -3.61 -4.48 -9.68
C LEU A 62 -3.57 -5.20 -8.33
N VAL A 63 -4.67 -5.11 -7.59
CA VAL A 63 -4.83 -5.75 -6.30
C VAL A 63 -6.22 -6.36 -6.20
N ASP A 64 -6.30 -7.50 -5.51
CA ASP A 64 -7.57 -8.12 -5.14
C ASP A 64 -8.16 -7.46 -3.89
N ASP A 65 -9.41 -7.79 -3.56
CA ASP A 65 -10.13 -7.23 -2.40
C ASP A 65 -9.37 -7.44 -1.07
N GLU A 66 -8.79 -8.64 -0.89
CA GLU A 66 -8.03 -8.99 0.30
C GLU A 66 -6.74 -8.16 0.44
N GLU A 67 -6.04 -7.94 -0.66
CA GLU A 67 -4.81 -7.14 -0.71
C GLU A 67 -5.12 -5.65 -0.50
N LEU A 68 -6.21 -5.16 -1.09
CA LEU A 68 -6.69 -3.82 -0.84
C LEU A 68 -7.03 -3.64 0.63
N ALA A 69 -7.79 -4.56 1.23
CA ALA A 69 -8.13 -4.54 2.66
C ALA A 69 -6.88 -4.53 3.55
N GLU A 70 -5.82 -5.25 3.17
CA GLU A 70 -4.53 -5.23 3.87
C GLU A 70 -3.83 -3.88 3.74
N LEU A 71 -3.75 -3.31 2.53
CA LEU A 71 -3.25 -1.94 2.30
C LEU A 71 -4.01 -0.91 3.15
N ARG A 72 -5.32 -1.11 3.30
CA ARG A 72 -6.18 -0.25 4.13
C ARG A 72 -5.81 -0.28 5.60
N ARG A 73 -5.67 -1.48 6.14
CA ARG A 73 -5.29 -1.68 7.53
C ARG A 73 -3.90 -1.13 7.79
N TRP A 74 -2.94 -1.43 6.92
CA TRP A 74 -1.57 -0.92 7.05
C TRP A 74 -1.52 0.61 6.99
N THR A 75 -2.21 1.23 6.02
CA THR A 75 -2.20 2.70 5.89
C THR A 75 -2.83 3.39 7.10
N THR A 76 -3.87 2.79 7.67
CA THR A 76 -4.53 3.33 8.87
C THR A 76 -3.64 3.23 10.11
N SER A 77 -2.89 2.13 10.26
CA SER A 77 -2.00 1.91 11.40
C SER A 77 -0.70 2.71 11.30
N GLU A 78 0.01 2.60 10.17
CA GLU A 78 1.38 3.09 10.01
C GLU A 78 1.49 4.25 9.00
N GLY A 79 0.61 4.28 7.99
CA GLY A 79 0.72 5.18 6.86
C GLY A 79 0.55 6.67 7.19
N HIS A 80 -0.17 7.02 8.26
CA HIS A 80 -0.20 8.39 8.77
C HIS A 80 1.12 8.84 9.39
N ALA A 81 1.81 7.93 10.09
CA ALA A 81 3.10 8.24 10.71
C ALA A 81 4.22 8.36 9.66
N LEU A 82 4.13 7.55 8.59
CA LEU A 82 5.12 7.49 7.51
C LEU A 82 4.80 8.43 6.32
N VAL A 83 3.65 9.10 6.33
CA VAL A 83 3.18 9.99 5.25
C VAL A 83 3.12 9.27 3.88
N CYS A 84 2.72 7.99 3.90
CA CYS A 84 2.64 7.16 2.70
C CYS A 84 1.60 6.03 2.89
N GLY A 85 1.18 5.38 1.81
CA GLY A 85 0.18 4.33 1.83
C GLY A 85 -0.87 4.55 0.75
N VAL A 86 -2.11 4.11 0.95
CA VAL A 86 -3.19 4.30 -0.03
C VAL A 86 -4.29 5.22 0.51
N GLN A 87 -4.83 6.07 -0.34
CA GLN A 87 -5.95 6.94 -0.02
C GLN A 87 -7.17 6.53 -0.85
N TRP A 88 -8.33 6.51 -0.18
CA TRP A 88 -9.64 6.32 -0.80
C TRP A 88 -10.38 7.65 -0.68
N GLU A 89 -10.82 8.21 -1.80
CA GLU A 89 -11.72 9.38 -1.82
C GLU A 89 -13.19 8.93 -1.85
#